data_AF-A0A2G5L051-F1
#
_entry.id   AF-A0A2G5L051-F1
#
_cell.length_a   1.000
_cell.length_b   1.000
_cell.length_c   1.000
_cell.angle_alpha   90.00
_cell.angle_beta   90.00
_cell.angle_gamma   90.00
#
_symmetry.space_group_name_H-M   'P 1'
#
loop_
_entity.id
_entity.type
_entity.pdbx_description
1 polymer ?
#
loop_
_entity_poly.entity_id
_entity_poly.type
_entity_poly.pdbx_seq_one_letter_code
_entity_poly.pdbx_strand_id
1 'polypeptide(L)'
;MRGYFSSEYLFYHEGLVTDFVYDFLYTYHEVLIWGAVLFGVLASVGLLARYSLAVYVLLYSVLFYFDNSLGIYNHEAGLTIQILFVLIFAPGVQNWSLDRWIKYGYRATKSIVSYSDWGLKLVLLLVMVGYFTAGVSKIRYGGVEWLDGKTLQYYLSGRASFVNSPAQKFIPVSEDLDWKGSDGIVAYTYGNFQTRPQFIEFGKWVASNDVMMIFLSIATLIFELGSIFMLFWLPYRTLYLLSAVLFHFSIRVFMGLGFLDYQVICLALVDWKYVSTKLSLFFIWMKSKTT
;
A
#
# COMPACT_ATOMS: atom_id res chain seq x y z
N MET A 1 -19.41 -3.84 5.76
CA MET A 1 -19.77 -4.77 4.68
C MET A 1 -20.12 -6.12 5.29
N ARG A 2 -21.33 -6.29 5.86
CA ARG A 2 -21.70 -7.49 6.64
C ARG A 2 -22.97 -8.20 6.11
N GLY A 3 -23.30 -8.05 4.83
CA GLY A 3 -24.66 -8.39 4.36
C GLY A 3 -24.85 -8.94 2.95
N TYR A 4 -23.81 -9.38 2.23
CA TYR A 4 -24.00 -9.83 0.83
C TYR A 4 -23.12 -11.01 0.42
N PHE A 5 -23.03 -12.05 1.26
CA PHE A 5 -22.53 -13.34 0.79
C PHE A 5 -23.57 -14.42 1.15
N SER A 6 -24.46 -14.72 0.20
CA SER A 6 -25.32 -15.89 0.28
C SER A 6 -24.46 -17.15 0.16
N SER A 7 -24.82 -18.20 0.90
CA SER A 7 -24.13 -19.49 0.95
C SER A 7 -24.08 -20.25 -0.37
N GLU A 8 -24.75 -19.75 -1.42
CA GLU A 8 -24.83 -20.40 -2.72
C GLU A 8 -23.67 -20.06 -3.68
N TYR A 9 -22.79 -19.12 -3.29
CA TYR A 9 -21.57 -18.79 -4.03
C TYR A 9 -20.29 -19.33 -3.36
N LEU A 10 -20.40 -20.39 -2.56
CA LEU A 10 -19.24 -21.05 -1.95
C LEU A 10 -18.45 -21.83 -3.01
N PHE A 11 -17.25 -21.31 -3.26
CA PHE A 11 -16.41 -21.54 -4.43
C PHE A 11 -15.84 -22.96 -4.57
N TYR A 12 -15.62 -23.36 -5.81
CA TYR A 12 -14.84 -24.54 -6.20
C TYR A 12 -13.47 -24.58 -5.51
N HIS A 13 -13.33 -25.62 -4.70
CA HIS A 13 -12.27 -25.93 -3.75
C HIS A 13 -11.06 -26.66 -4.35
N GLU A 14 -10.92 -26.75 -5.66
CA GLU A 14 -9.89 -27.61 -6.28
C GLU A 14 -8.45 -27.04 -6.25
N GLY A 15 -8.20 -25.96 -5.51
CA GLY A 15 -6.94 -25.22 -5.55
C GLY A 15 -6.18 -25.19 -4.21
N LEU A 16 -5.12 -26.00 -4.11
CA LEU A 16 -3.94 -25.88 -3.21
C LEU A 16 -4.14 -25.90 -1.67
N VAL A 17 -5.30 -25.48 -1.17
CA VAL A 17 -5.64 -25.43 0.26
C VAL A 17 -6.73 -26.46 0.49
N THR A 18 -6.45 -27.46 1.33
CA THR A 18 -7.43 -28.52 1.61
C THR A 18 -8.72 -27.92 2.18
N ASP A 19 -9.88 -28.52 1.88
CA ASP A 19 -11.20 -28.12 2.41
C ASP A 19 -11.12 -27.88 3.93
N PHE A 20 -10.37 -28.74 4.62
CA PHE A 20 -10.06 -28.60 6.04
C PHE A 20 -9.47 -27.24 6.43
N VAL A 21 -8.46 -26.73 5.71
CA VAL A 21 -7.81 -25.45 6.04
C VAL A 21 -8.76 -24.29 5.78
N TYR A 22 -9.55 -24.35 4.71
CA TYR A 22 -10.55 -23.32 4.45
C TYR A 22 -11.65 -23.31 5.51
N ASP A 23 -12.25 -24.47 5.81
CA ASP A 23 -13.27 -24.62 6.84
C ASP A 23 -12.75 -24.12 8.18
N PHE A 24 -11.49 -24.43 8.51
CA PHE A 24 -10.83 -23.90 9.69
C PHE A 24 -10.74 -22.37 9.65
N LEU A 25 -10.17 -21.79 8.60
CA LEU A 25 -9.99 -20.33 8.49
C LEU A 25 -11.32 -19.59 8.51
N TYR A 26 -12.34 -20.13 7.84
CA TYR A 26 -13.70 -19.59 7.83
C TYR A 26 -14.35 -19.69 9.22
N THR A 27 -14.34 -20.87 9.84
CA THR A 27 -14.95 -21.13 11.15
C THR A 27 -14.32 -20.29 12.26
N TYR A 28 -13.00 -20.12 12.23
CA TYR A 28 -12.25 -19.41 13.25
C TYR A 28 -11.86 -17.98 12.85
N HIS A 29 -12.43 -17.44 11.76
CA HIS A 29 -12.04 -16.15 11.19
C HIS A 29 -12.05 -15.01 12.22
N GLU A 30 -13.12 -14.88 13.00
CA GLU A 30 -13.21 -13.83 14.03
C GLU A 30 -12.17 -14.02 15.14
N VAL A 31 -11.92 -15.26 15.56
CA VAL A 31 -10.90 -15.57 16.58
C VAL A 31 -9.50 -15.18 16.08
N LEU A 32 -9.20 -15.48 14.80
CA LEU A 32 -7.93 -15.11 14.17
C LEU A 32 -7.77 -13.58 14.08
N ILE A 33 -8.82 -12.84 13.74
CA ILE A 33 -8.82 -11.36 13.75
C ILE A 33 -8.49 -10.84 15.14
N TRP A 34 -9.20 -11.30 16.18
CA TRP A 34 -8.94 -10.84 17.54
C TRP A 34 -7.55 -11.23 18.05
N GLY A 35 -7.05 -12.40 17.63
CA GLY A 35 -5.66 -12.80 17.84
C GLY A 35 -4.69 -11.81 17.21
N ALA A 36 -4.88 -11.45 15.94
CA ALA A 36 -4.05 -10.48 15.25
C ALA A 36 -4.09 -9.12 15.96
N VAL A 37 -5.28 -8.63 16.33
CA VAL A 37 -5.43 -7.36 17.07
C VAL A 37 -4.65 -7.40 18.39
N LEU A 38 -4.83 -8.46 19.19
CA LEU A 38 -4.11 -8.63 20.46
C LEU A 38 -2.59 -8.58 20.26
N PHE A 39 -2.06 -9.41 19.36
CA PHE A 39 -0.62 -9.47 19.13
C PHE A 39 -0.06 -8.20 18.48
N GLY A 40 -0.84 -7.51 17.65
CA GLY A 40 -0.49 -6.20 17.11
C GLY A 40 -0.40 -5.12 18.18
N VAL A 41 -1.32 -5.12 19.15
CA VAL A 41 -1.26 -4.21 20.32
C VAL A 41 -0.04 -4.54 21.18
N LEU A 42 0.18 -5.82 21.50
CA LEU A 42 1.35 -6.26 22.28
C LEU A 42 2.68 -5.88 21.60
N ALA A 43 2.79 -6.09 20.29
CA ALA A 43 3.95 -5.67 19.50
C ALA A 43 4.16 -4.15 19.55
N SER A 44 3.08 -3.39 19.43
CA SER A 44 3.10 -1.91 19.40
C SER A 44 3.55 -1.29 20.73
N VAL A 45 3.12 -1.86 21.86
CA VAL A 45 3.61 -1.43 23.20
C VAL A 45 4.96 -2.05 23.56
N GLY A 46 5.44 -3.00 22.76
CA GLY A 46 6.70 -3.70 22.97
C GLY A 46 6.67 -4.71 24.12
N LEU A 47 5.56 -5.43 24.31
CA LEU A 47 5.49 -6.59 25.21
C LEU A 47 5.73 -7.87 24.41
N LEU A 48 6.72 -8.66 24.84
CA LEU A 48 7.27 -9.79 24.09
C LEU A 48 7.52 -9.40 22.63
N ALA A 49 8.08 -8.21 22.41
CA ALA A 49 7.88 -7.42 21.18
C ALA A 49 8.11 -8.21 19.89
N ARG A 50 9.20 -8.98 19.81
CA ARG A 50 9.55 -9.78 18.63
C ARG A 50 8.63 -10.97 18.43
N TYR A 51 8.26 -11.64 19.51
CA TYR A 51 7.35 -12.78 19.45
C TYR A 51 5.95 -12.30 19.06
N SER A 52 5.45 -11.26 19.73
CA SER A 52 4.16 -10.65 19.43
C SER A 52 4.10 -10.14 17.99
N LEU A 53 5.16 -9.48 17.50
CA LEU A 53 5.23 -9.03 16.12
C LEU A 53 5.26 -10.22 15.14
N ALA A 54 6.02 -11.27 15.41
CA ALA A 54 6.06 -12.45 14.56
C ALA A 54 4.68 -13.13 14.44
N VAL A 55 3.99 -13.34 15.57
CA VAL A 55 2.64 -13.91 15.57
C VAL A 55 1.66 -12.99 14.84
N TYR A 56 1.73 -11.67 15.09
CA TYR A 56 0.90 -10.68 14.38
C TYR A 56 1.08 -10.77 12.87
N VAL A 57 2.32 -10.80 12.37
CA VAL A 57 2.61 -10.84 10.94
C VAL A 57 2.11 -12.12 10.29
N LEU A 58 2.26 -13.27 10.96
CA LEU A 58 1.74 -14.54 10.46
C LEU A 58 0.21 -14.53 10.38
N LEU A 59 -0.47 -14.09 11.45
CA LEU A 59 -1.94 -14.00 11.47
C LEU A 59 -2.44 -12.99 10.42
N TYR A 60 -1.82 -11.81 10.34
CA TYR A 60 -2.19 -10.78 9.37
C TYR A 60 -2.00 -11.28 7.93
N SER A 61 -0.91 -11.99 7.65
CA SER A 61 -0.67 -12.59 6.32
C SER A 61 -1.74 -13.62 5.99
N VAL A 62 -2.05 -14.54 6.92
CA VAL A 62 -3.07 -15.58 6.72
C VAL A 62 -4.44 -14.95 6.45
N LEU A 63 -4.87 -14.01 7.28
CA LEU A 63 -6.14 -13.30 7.12
C LEU A 63 -6.20 -12.56 5.78
N PHE A 64 -5.14 -11.82 5.44
CA PHE A 64 -5.09 -11.07 4.19
C PHE A 64 -5.13 -11.97 2.95
N TYR A 65 -4.36 -13.06 2.93
CA TYR A 65 -4.37 -13.99 1.80
C TYR A 65 -5.66 -14.82 1.72
N PHE A 66 -6.31 -15.09 2.85
CA PHE A 66 -7.65 -15.68 2.89
C PHE A 66 -8.68 -14.72 2.28
N ASP A 67 -8.70 -13.45 2.66
CA ASP A 67 -9.60 -12.46 2.05
C ASP A 67 -9.34 -12.33 0.53
N ASN A 68 -8.08 -12.37 0.10
CA ASN A 68 -7.74 -12.34 -1.32
C ASN A 68 -8.17 -13.60 -2.08
N SER A 69 -8.20 -14.78 -1.43
CA SER A 69 -8.67 -16.01 -2.07
C SER A 69 -10.18 -16.01 -2.32
N LEU A 70 -10.93 -15.16 -1.62
CA LEU A 70 -12.36 -14.93 -1.84
C LEU A 70 -12.65 -14.00 -3.04
N GLY A 71 -11.65 -13.71 -3.87
CA GLY A 71 -11.78 -12.89 -5.09
C GLY A 71 -11.57 -11.39 -4.88
N ILE A 72 -11.21 -10.96 -3.66
CA ILE A 72 -10.88 -9.56 -3.36
C ILE A 72 -9.39 -9.34 -3.62
N TYR A 73 -9.02 -8.95 -4.84
CA TYR A 73 -7.62 -8.65 -5.15
C TYR A 73 -7.18 -7.29 -4.62
N ASN A 74 -6.71 -7.28 -3.38
CA ASN A 74 -6.11 -6.11 -2.79
C ASN A 74 -4.58 -6.24 -2.85
N HIS A 75 -3.91 -5.37 -3.58
CA HIS A 75 -2.44 -5.37 -3.64
C HIS A 75 -1.82 -4.46 -2.57
N GLU A 76 -2.62 -3.73 -1.80
CA GLU A 76 -2.14 -2.68 -0.90
C GLU A 76 -1.46 -3.22 0.38
N ALA A 77 -1.77 -4.43 0.85
CA ALA A 77 -1.09 -4.94 2.06
C ALA A 77 0.23 -5.66 1.77
N GLY A 78 0.56 -5.94 0.51
CA GLY A 78 1.75 -6.71 0.15
C GLY A 78 3.05 -6.09 0.67
N LEU A 79 3.24 -4.79 0.45
CA LEU A 79 4.41 -4.06 0.97
C LEU A 79 4.39 -3.96 2.50
N THR A 80 3.22 -3.73 3.10
CA THR A 80 3.05 -3.67 4.56
C THR A 80 3.51 -4.97 5.21
N ILE A 81 3.05 -6.12 4.70
CA ILE A 81 3.43 -7.45 5.19
C ILE A 81 4.94 -7.66 5.07
N GLN A 82 5.54 -7.34 3.91
CA GLN A 82 6.99 -7.46 3.70
C GLN A 82 7.79 -6.62 4.68
N ILE A 83 7.38 -5.37 4.92
CA ILE A 83 8.02 -4.48 5.90
C ILE A 83 7.90 -5.03 7.30
N LEU A 84 6.71 -5.51 7.70
CA LEU A 84 6.54 -6.09 9.03
C LEU A 84 7.42 -7.33 9.23
N PHE A 85 7.60 -8.17 8.20
CA PHE A 85 8.57 -9.27 8.24
C PHE A 85 10.01 -8.78 8.48
N VAL A 86 10.43 -7.69 7.84
CA VAL A 86 11.74 -7.07 8.11
C VAL A 86 11.83 -6.61 9.57
N LEU A 87 10.77 -6.01 10.11
CA LEU A 87 10.73 -5.48 11.47
C LEU A 87 10.79 -6.55 12.56
N ILE A 88 10.41 -7.80 12.28
CA ILE A 88 10.61 -8.94 13.20
C ILE A 88 12.09 -9.07 13.58
N PHE A 89 12.98 -8.88 12.61
CA PHE A 89 14.42 -9.08 12.77
C PHE A 89 15.19 -7.78 13.02
N ALA A 90 14.64 -6.64 12.60
CA ALA A 90 15.30 -5.34 12.72
C ALA A 90 15.61 -4.97 14.18
N PRO A 91 16.83 -4.46 14.47
CA PRO A 91 17.19 -3.98 15.79
C PRO A 91 16.64 -2.57 16.01
N GLY A 92 15.42 -2.42 16.55
CA GLY A 92 14.82 -1.08 16.72
C GLY A 92 13.92 -0.87 17.95
N VAL A 93 13.21 -1.92 18.41
CA VAL A 93 12.13 -1.74 19.41
C VAL A 93 12.64 -1.73 20.86
N GLN A 94 13.87 -2.19 21.09
CA GLN A 94 14.31 -2.49 22.45
C GLN A 94 14.39 -1.26 23.35
N ASN A 95 14.61 -0.06 22.80
CA ASN A 95 14.82 1.12 23.64
C ASN A 95 13.56 1.65 24.32
N TRP A 96 12.39 1.48 23.68
CA TRP A 96 11.11 2.04 24.09
C TRP A 96 10.05 0.96 24.38
N SER A 97 10.46 -0.29 24.54
CA SER A 97 9.56 -1.41 24.77
C SER A 97 9.15 -1.57 26.24
N LEU A 98 7.90 -1.99 26.46
CA LEU A 98 7.42 -2.42 27.78
C LEU A 98 8.31 -3.54 28.37
N ASP A 99 8.82 -4.45 27.54
CA ASP A 99 9.78 -5.49 27.95
C ASP A 99 11.00 -4.90 28.68
N ARG A 100 11.56 -3.81 28.15
CA ARG A 100 12.72 -3.14 28.76
C ARG A 100 12.33 -2.48 30.07
N TRP A 101 11.17 -1.81 30.11
CA TRP A 101 10.71 -1.16 31.32
C TRP A 101 10.42 -2.17 32.44
N ILE A 102 9.83 -3.32 32.14
CA ILE A 102 9.63 -4.42 33.09
C ILE A 102 10.98 -4.95 33.61
N LYS A 103 11.95 -5.18 32.71
CA LYS A 103 13.23 -5.79 33.07
C LYS A 103 14.18 -4.86 33.84
N TYR A 104 14.18 -3.56 33.53
CA TYR A 104 15.18 -2.61 34.03
C TYR A 104 14.58 -1.41 34.78
N GLY A 105 13.25 -1.27 34.82
CA GLY A 105 12.55 -0.16 35.44
C GLY A 105 12.89 1.20 34.81
N TYR A 106 12.64 2.29 35.55
CA TYR A 106 13.01 3.66 35.15
C TYR A 106 14.53 3.89 34.99
N ARG A 107 15.37 2.97 35.48
CA ARG A 107 16.83 3.05 35.35
C ARG A 107 17.33 2.65 33.95
N ALA A 108 16.44 2.22 33.07
CA ALA A 108 16.71 1.80 31.70
C ALA A 108 17.20 2.92 30.76
N THR A 109 17.22 4.19 31.17
CA THR A 109 17.38 5.36 30.30
C THR A 109 18.76 5.51 29.64
N LYS A 110 19.77 4.68 29.98
CA LYS A 110 21.18 5.03 29.72
C LYS A 110 21.95 4.21 28.68
N SER A 111 21.31 3.52 27.74
CA SER A 111 22.05 2.95 26.60
C SER A 111 21.60 3.52 25.25
N ILE A 112 22.35 4.50 24.76
CA ILE A 112 22.36 4.88 23.34
C ILE A 112 23.21 3.82 22.62
N VAL A 113 22.66 2.61 22.47
CA VAL A 113 23.31 1.63 21.60
C VAL A 113 23.07 2.11 20.17
N SER A 114 24.16 2.33 19.44
CA SER A 114 24.09 2.58 18.01
C SER A 114 23.51 1.33 17.35
N TYR A 115 22.28 1.42 16.84
CA TYR A 115 21.65 0.32 16.12
C TYR A 115 22.16 0.30 14.68
N SER A 116 22.36 -0.91 14.16
CA SER A 116 22.59 -1.09 12.74
C SER A 116 21.36 -0.61 11.96
N ASP A 117 21.58 0.18 10.92
CA ASP A 117 20.55 0.77 10.08
C ASP A 117 20.09 -0.15 8.94
N TRP A 118 20.53 -1.42 8.92
CA TRP A 118 20.20 -2.36 7.85
C TRP A 118 18.70 -2.55 7.66
N GLY A 119 17.93 -2.59 8.76
CA GLY A 119 16.48 -2.76 8.71
C GLY A 119 15.80 -1.59 8.00
N LEU A 120 16.21 -0.37 8.33
CA LEU A 120 15.73 0.85 7.66
C LEU A 120 16.12 0.85 6.17
N LYS A 121 17.37 0.50 5.84
CA LYS A 121 17.84 0.40 4.45
C LYS A 121 17.06 -0.64 3.65
N LEU A 122 16.75 -1.79 4.26
CA LEU A 122 15.96 -2.83 3.61
C LEU A 122 14.50 -2.39 3.40
N VAL A 123 13.89 -1.72 4.38
CA VAL A 123 12.55 -1.13 4.21
C VAL A 123 12.53 -0.10 3.08
N LEU A 124 13.52 0.81 3.02
CA LEU A 124 13.66 1.76 1.92
C LEU A 124 13.85 1.06 0.57
N LEU A 125 14.62 -0.03 0.52
CA LEU A 125 14.80 -0.85 -0.68
C LEU A 125 13.47 -1.48 -1.11
N LEU A 126 12.68 -2.03 -0.19
CA LEU A 126 11.36 -2.60 -0.51
C LEU A 126 10.39 -1.54 -1.04
N VAL A 127 10.35 -0.35 -0.44
CA VAL A 127 9.55 0.77 -0.93
C VAL A 127 10.01 1.18 -2.34
N MET A 128 11.32 1.31 -2.56
CA MET A 128 11.88 1.62 -3.87
C MET A 128 11.44 0.60 -4.93
N VAL A 129 11.65 -0.69 -4.64
CA VAL A 129 11.33 -1.81 -5.54
C VAL A 129 9.82 -1.84 -5.81
N GLY A 130 8.98 -1.62 -4.80
CA GLY A 130 7.53 -1.58 -4.94
C GLY A 130 7.08 -0.54 -5.97
N TYR A 131 7.51 0.71 -5.83
CA TYR A 131 7.17 1.75 -6.81
C TYR A 131 7.85 1.52 -8.18
N PHE A 132 9.12 1.11 -8.19
CA PHE A 132 9.85 0.91 -9.44
C PHE A 132 9.20 -0.19 -10.29
N THR A 133 8.89 -1.33 -9.67
CA THR A 133 8.23 -2.45 -10.35
C THR A 133 6.82 -2.12 -10.77
N ALA A 134 6.09 -1.26 -10.03
CA ALA A 134 4.81 -0.72 -10.48
C ALA A 134 4.96 0.09 -11.79
N GLY A 135 5.98 0.94 -11.90
CA GLY A 135 6.28 1.69 -13.13
C GLY A 135 6.70 0.79 -14.29
N VAL A 136 7.60 -0.17 -14.03
CA VAL A 136 8.04 -1.16 -15.03
C VAL A 136 6.85 -2.00 -15.52
N SER A 137 5.93 -2.38 -14.63
CA SER A 137 4.74 -3.15 -15.01
C SER A 137 3.85 -2.39 -16.00
N LYS A 138 3.71 -1.07 -15.83
CA LYS A 138 2.92 -0.23 -16.74
C LYS A 138 3.51 -0.20 -18.13
N ILE A 139 4.83 -0.07 -18.25
CA ILE A 139 5.52 -0.14 -19.55
C ILE A 139 5.42 -1.54 -20.14
N ARG A 140 5.67 -2.58 -19.33
CA ARG A 140 5.69 -3.98 -19.79
C ARG A 140 4.32 -4.43 -20.33
N TYR A 141 3.24 -4.05 -19.66
CA TYR A 141 1.90 -4.53 -19.99
C TYR A 141 1.08 -3.54 -20.82
N GLY A 142 1.32 -2.23 -20.67
CA GLY A 142 0.61 -1.17 -21.38
C GLY A 142 1.41 -0.48 -22.48
N GLY A 143 2.69 -0.79 -22.66
CA GLY A 143 3.51 -0.19 -23.71
C GLY A 143 3.71 1.31 -23.55
N VAL A 144 3.91 1.99 -24.68
CA VAL A 144 3.97 3.46 -24.73
C VAL A 144 2.58 4.09 -24.63
N GLU A 145 1.55 3.31 -24.94
CA GLU A 145 0.15 3.68 -24.90
C GLU A 145 -0.32 3.98 -23.48
N TRP A 146 0.35 3.47 -22.45
CA TRP A 146 0.10 3.91 -21.08
C TRP A 146 0.19 5.43 -20.88
N LEU A 147 0.99 6.11 -21.69
CA LEU A 147 1.24 7.56 -21.62
C LEU A 147 0.11 8.40 -22.21
N ASP A 148 -0.83 7.81 -22.96
CA ASP A 148 -1.92 8.53 -23.62
C ASP A 148 -3.04 9.01 -22.67
N GLY A 149 -2.95 8.66 -21.38
CA GLY A 149 -3.91 9.03 -20.36
C GLY A 149 -5.17 8.16 -20.31
N LYS A 150 -5.45 7.33 -21.33
CA LYS A 150 -6.70 6.59 -21.46
C LYS A 150 -6.88 5.54 -20.37
N THR A 151 -5.79 4.90 -19.91
CA THR A 151 -5.88 3.93 -18.81
C THR A 151 -6.27 4.61 -17.50
N LEU A 152 -5.71 5.79 -17.23
CA LEU A 152 -6.04 6.54 -16.02
C LEU A 152 -7.45 7.16 -16.14
N GLN A 153 -7.92 7.52 -17.35
CA GLN A 153 -9.30 7.93 -17.60
C GLN A 153 -10.28 6.81 -17.27
N TYR A 154 -9.95 5.58 -17.67
CA TYR A 154 -10.72 4.39 -17.30
C TYR A 154 -10.80 4.24 -15.77
N TYR A 155 -9.66 4.34 -15.07
CA TYR A 155 -9.63 4.24 -13.59
C TYR A 155 -10.45 5.32 -12.89
N LEU A 156 -10.38 6.57 -13.37
CA LEU A 156 -11.10 7.69 -12.75
C LEU A 156 -12.59 7.69 -13.07
N SER A 157 -12.97 7.36 -14.32
CA SER A 157 -14.36 7.37 -14.75
C SER A 157 -15.18 6.21 -14.15
N GLY A 158 -14.51 5.15 -13.67
CA GLY A 158 -15.15 3.99 -13.05
C GLY A 158 -16.05 3.21 -14.01
N ARG A 159 -15.97 3.51 -15.31
CA ARG A 159 -16.73 2.82 -16.35
C ARG A 159 -15.74 1.98 -17.13
N ALA A 160 -16.05 0.70 -17.27
CA ALA A 160 -15.56 -0.06 -18.40
C ALA A 160 -16.22 0.48 -19.68
N SER A 161 -15.83 1.69 -20.10
CA SER A 161 -16.11 2.10 -21.47
C SER A 161 -15.38 1.09 -22.35
N PHE A 162 -16.14 0.39 -23.17
CA PHE A 162 -15.65 -0.44 -24.27
C PHE A 162 -14.82 0.44 -25.19
N VAL A 163 -13.57 0.69 -24.80
CA VAL A 163 -12.60 1.24 -25.73
C VAL A 163 -12.18 0.03 -26.55
N ASN A 164 -12.74 -0.09 -27.75
CA ASN A 164 -12.27 -1.00 -28.80
C ASN A 164 -10.86 -0.56 -29.26
N SER A 165 -9.91 -0.48 -28.33
CA SER A 165 -8.51 -0.22 -28.62
C SER A 165 -7.77 -1.54 -28.41
N PRO A 166 -7.18 -2.13 -29.47
CA PRO A 166 -6.35 -3.32 -29.34
C PRO A 166 -5.13 -3.12 -28.44
N ALA A 167 -4.81 -1.87 -28.08
CA ALA A 167 -3.68 -1.52 -27.22
C ALA A 167 -3.99 -1.61 -25.71
N GLN A 168 -5.27 -1.62 -25.31
CA GLN A 168 -5.64 -1.74 -23.90
C GLN A 168 -6.23 -3.13 -23.62
N LYS A 169 -5.51 -3.92 -22.82
CA LYS A 169 -5.93 -5.26 -22.37
C LYS A 169 -6.98 -5.18 -21.26
N PHE A 170 -8.04 -4.41 -21.48
CA PHE A 170 -9.27 -4.65 -20.74
C PHE A 170 -9.96 -5.81 -21.44
N ILE A 171 -10.25 -6.89 -20.71
CA ILE A 171 -11.18 -7.88 -21.24
C ILE A 171 -12.54 -7.22 -21.12
N PRO A 172 -13.19 -6.83 -22.23
CA PRO A 172 -14.55 -6.35 -22.15
C PRO A 172 -15.39 -7.48 -21.57
N VAL A 173 -15.99 -7.24 -20.40
CA VAL A 173 -17.04 -8.12 -19.89
C VAL A 173 -18.25 -7.80 -20.76
N SER A 174 -18.57 -8.66 -21.72
CA SER A 174 -19.93 -8.65 -22.27
C SER A 174 -20.90 -8.83 -21.10
N GLU A 175 -22.10 -8.27 -21.16
CA GLU A 175 -23.10 -8.47 -20.08
C GLU A 175 -23.34 -9.96 -19.78
N ASP A 176 -23.05 -10.84 -20.75
CA ASP A 176 -23.18 -12.30 -20.67
C ASP A 176 -21.89 -13.05 -20.26
N LEU A 177 -20.77 -12.36 -19.99
CA LEU A 177 -19.53 -13.00 -19.58
C LEU A 177 -19.54 -13.17 -18.06
N ASP A 178 -19.69 -14.43 -17.63
CA ASP A 178 -19.37 -14.79 -16.25
C ASP A 178 -17.94 -14.33 -15.97
N TRP A 179 -17.77 -13.56 -14.89
CA TRP A 179 -16.46 -13.07 -14.45
C TRP A 179 -15.47 -14.23 -14.17
N LYS A 180 -15.97 -15.48 -14.12
CA LYS A 180 -15.24 -16.73 -14.02
C LYS A 180 -15.80 -17.77 -15.01
N GLY A 181 -14.95 -18.28 -15.91
CA GLY A 181 -15.28 -19.40 -16.79
C GLY A 181 -14.82 -20.74 -16.21
N SER A 182 -14.96 -21.82 -16.98
CA SER A 182 -14.52 -23.18 -16.57
C SER A 182 -13.06 -23.27 -16.16
N ASP A 183 -12.22 -22.39 -16.69
CA ASP A 183 -10.76 -22.44 -16.55
C ASP A 183 -10.21 -21.40 -15.55
N GLY A 184 -11.08 -20.64 -14.86
CA GLY A 184 -10.67 -19.63 -13.86
C GLY A 184 -11.30 -18.25 -14.08
N ILE A 185 -10.69 -17.21 -13.50
CA ILE A 185 -11.19 -15.82 -13.60
C ILE A 185 -11.04 -15.34 -15.05
N VAL A 186 -12.17 -15.06 -15.69
CA VAL A 186 -12.25 -14.63 -17.10
C VAL A 186 -12.36 -13.11 -17.21
N ALA A 187 -12.83 -12.43 -16.17
CA ALA A 187 -12.78 -10.98 -16.11
C ALA A 187 -12.54 -10.45 -14.69
N TYR A 188 -11.67 -9.44 -14.60
CA TYR A 188 -11.51 -8.60 -13.42
C TYR A 188 -11.56 -7.14 -13.87
N THR A 189 -12.17 -6.29 -13.05
CA THR A 189 -12.25 -4.85 -13.32
C THR A 189 -11.58 -4.08 -12.19
N TYR A 190 -10.78 -3.08 -12.56
CA TYR A 190 -10.30 -2.07 -11.61
C TYR A 190 -11.50 -1.24 -11.15
N GLY A 191 -11.84 -1.35 -9.85
CA GLY A 191 -12.94 -0.60 -9.26
C GLY A 191 -12.52 0.80 -8.82
N ASN A 192 -13.29 1.81 -9.23
CA ASN A 192 -13.34 3.09 -8.51
C ASN A 192 -14.42 2.95 -7.41
N PHE A 193 -13.99 3.00 -6.14
CA PHE A 193 -14.86 2.84 -4.97
C PHE A 193 -15.22 4.18 -4.32
N GLN A 194 -15.04 5.30 -5.02
CA GLN A 194 -15.42 6.61 -4.50
C GLN A 194 -16.96 6.68 -4.34
N THR A 195 -17.40 7.05 -3.14
CA THR A 195 -18.83 7.14 -2.79
C THR A 195 -19.32 8.58 -2.65
N ARG A 196 -18.43 9.56 -2.53
CA ARG A 196 -18.78 10.97 -2.34
C ARG A 196 -19.07 11.65 -3.68
N PRO A 197 -20.29 12.16 -3.93
CA PRO A 197 -20.68 12.72 -5.24
C PRO A 197 -19.75 13.82 -5.75
N GLN A 198 -19.34 14.74 -4.87
CA GLN A 198 -18.42 15.83 -5.21
C GLN A 198 -17.07 15.35 -5.78
N PHE A 199 -16.54 14.23 -5.26
CA PHE A 199 -15.26 13.68 -5.74
C PHE A 199 -15.44 12.84 -7.00
N ILE A 200 -16.59 12.18 -7.16
CA ILE A 200 -16.95 11.49 -8.41
C ILE A 200 -17.04 12.50 -9.56
N GLU A 201 -17.78 13.60 -9.38
CA GLU A 201 -17.93 14.63 -10.41
C GLU A 201 -16.61 15.33 -10.71
N PHE A 202 -15.80 15.61 -9.68
CA PHE A 202 -14.47 16.16 -9.89
C PHE A 202 -13.54 15.19 -10.63
N GLY A 203 -13.58 13.90 -10.29
CA GLY A 203 -12.83 12.86 -11.01
C GLY A 203 -13.24 12.73 -12.47
N LYS A 204 -14.54 12.81 -12.78
CA LYS A 204 -15.06 12.84 -14.16
C LYS A 204 -14.61 14.08 -14.91
N TRP A 205 -14.63 15.24 -14.27
CA TRP A 205 -14.13 16.48 -14.87
C TRP A 205 -12.65 16.38 -15.22
N VAL A 206 -11.81 15.88 -14.30
CA VAL A 206 -10.39 15.60 -14.57
C VAL A 206 -10.22 14.63 -15.74
N ALA A 207 -10.96 13.50 -15.71
CA ALA A 207 -10.90 12.47 -16.74
C ALA A 207 -11.37 12.95 -18.12
N SER A 208 -12.23 13.97 -18.19
CA SER A 208 -12.71 14.55 -19.44
C SER A 208 -11.66 15.41 -20.17
N ASN A 209 -10.54 15.73 -19.52
CA ASN A 209 -9.48 16.55 -20.10
C ASN A 209 -8.28 15.69 -20.54
N ASP A 210 -8.18 15.40 -21.83
CA ASP A 210 -7.12 14.55 -22.40
C ASP A 210 -5.70 15.04 -22.06
N VAL A 211 -5.46 16.35 -22.14
CA VAL A 211 -4.12 16.93 -21.87
C VAL A 211 -3.72 16.70 -20.41
N MET A 212 -4.65 16.93 -19.48
CA MET A 212 -4.41 16.68 -18.06
C MET A 212 -4.13 15.20 -17.79
N MET A 213 -4.83 14.30 -18.47
CA MET A 213 -4.68 12.85 -18.29
C MET A 213 -3.37 12.31 -18.85
N ILE A 214 -2.94 12.81 -20.02
CA ILE A 214 -1.59 12.54 -20.56
C ILE A 214 -0.53 13.00 -19.57
N PHE A 215 -0.65 14.23 -19.05
CA PHE A 215 0.28 14.76 -18.06
C PHE A 215 0.33 13.89 -16.80
N LEU A 216 -0.82 13.51 -16.24
CA LEU A 216 -0.89 12.65 -15.05
C LEU A 216 -0.32 11.25 -15.29
N SER A 217 -0.55 10.66 -16.47
CA SER A 217 0.04 9.37 -16.85
C SER A 217 1.57 9.45 -16.91
N ILE A 218 2.12 10.47 -17.59
CA ILE A 218 3.56 10.70 -17.66
C ILE A 218 4.14 10.96 -16.26
N ALA A 219 3.51 11.84 -15.48
CA ALA A 219 3.95 12.17 -14.13
C ALA A 219 3.95 10.95 -13.21
N THR A 220 2.93 10.09 -13.31
CA THR A 220 2.85 8.83 -12.54
C THR A 220 4.02 7.92 -12.89
N LEU A 221 4.34 7.76 -14.18
CA LEU A 221 5.44 6.89 -14.60
C LEU A 221 6.80 7.45 -14.17
N ILE A 222 7.02 8.76 -14.31
CA ILE A 222 8.24 9.43 -13.83
C ILE A 222 8.38 9.26 -12.32
N PHE A 223 7.29 9.43 -11.57
CA PHE A 223 7.27 9.23 -10.12
C PHE A 223 7.62 7.77 -9.76
N GLU A 224 7.00 6.78 -10.38
CA GLU A 224 7.25 5.38 -10.05
C GLU A 224 8.66 4.93 -10.42
N LEU A 225 9.14 5.25 -11.62
CA LEU A 225 10.50 4.90 -12.06
C LEU A 225 11.58 5.70 -11.33
N GLY A 226 11.27 6.94 -10.93
CA GLY A 226 12.16 7.81 -10.17
C GLY A 226 12.51 7.28 -8.78
N SER A 227 11.75 6.30 -8.25
CA SER A 227 11.99 5.71 -6.93
C SER A 227 13.43 5.20 -6.76
N ILE A 228 14.10 4.78 -7.83
CA ILE A 228 15.49 4.29 -7.80
C ILE A 228 16.45 5.33 -7.20
N PHE A 229 16.22 6.62 -7.45
CA PHE A 229 17.07 7.69 -6.94
C PHE A 229 16.90 7.94 -5.43
N MET A 230 15.81 7.43 -4.84
CA MET A 230 15.51 7.55 -3.40
C MET A 230 16.63 6.95 -2.53
N LEU A 231 17.32 5.91 -3.00
CA LEU A 231 18.38 5.27 -2.22
C LEU A 231 19.67 6.10 -2.17
N PHE A 232 19.94 6.90 -3.20
CA PHE A 232 21.24 7.55 -3.39
C PHE A 232 21.26 9.03 -3.01
N TRP A 233 20.12 9.71 -3.02
CA TRP A 233 20.05 11.16 -2.81
C TRP A 233 19.07 11.56 -1.69
N LEU A 234 19.59 11.97 -0.54
CA LEU A 234 18.79 12.24 0.67
C LEU A 234 17.73 13.36 0.52
N PRO A 235 18.05 14.55 -0.04
CA PRO A 235 17.04 15.55 -0.37
C PRO A 235 15.91 14.99 -1.26
N TYR A 236 16.28 14.24 -2.29
CA TYR A 236 15.33 13.62 -3.20
C TYR A 236 14.48 12.56 -2.50
N ARG A 237 15.06 11.74 -1.61
CA ARG A 237 14.32 10.77 -0.80
C ARG A 237 13.20 11.42 -0.01
N THR A 238 13.49 12.51 0.67
CA THR A 238 12.49 13.24 1.47
C THR A 238 11.37 13.77 0.58
N LEU A 239 11.72 14.42 -0.53
CA LEU A 239 10.75 14.91 -1.50
C LEU A 239 9.91 13.76 -2.08
N TYR A 240 10.54 12.65 -2.45
CA TYR A 240 9.90 11.47 -3.01
C TYR A 240 8.86 10.87 -2.06
N LEU A 241 9.23 10.66 -0.80
CA LEU A 241 8.35 10.08 0.21
C LEU A 241 7.15 10.99 0.51
N LEU A 242 7.34 12.31 0.54
CA LEU A 242 6.23 13.26 0.68
C LEU A 242 5.32 13.26 -0.56
N SER A 243 5.91 13.20 -1.76
CA SER A 243 5.15 13.04 -3.01
C SER A 243 4.37 11.73 -3.03
N ALA A 244 4.93 10.65 -2.50
CA ALA A 244 4.28 9.35 -2.37
C ALA A 244 3.04 9.40 -1.46
N VAL A 245 3.14 10.12 -0.33
CA VAL A 245 2.00 10.36 0.57
C VAL A 245 0.90 11.12 -0.18
N LEU A 246 1.25 12.17 -0.90
CA LEU A 246 0.29 12.96 -1.68
C LEU A 246 -0.33 12.15 -2.83
N PHE A 247 0.46 11.31 -3.51
CA PHE A 247 0.01 10.42 -4.56
C PHE A 247 -1.02 9.41 -4.06
N HIS A 248 -0.77 8.76 -2.93
CA HIS A 248 -1.73 7.83 -2.34
C HIS A 248 -2.96 8.54 -1.74
N PHE A 249 -2.78 9.74 -1.21
CA PHE A 249 -3.89 10.57 -0.78
C PHE A 249 -4.80 10.95 -1.96
N SER A 250 -4.23 11.32 -3.12
CA SER A 250 -5.02 11.64 -4.30
C SER A 250 -5.79 10.42 -4.80
N ILE A 251 -5.19 9.23 -4.83
CA ILE A 251 -5.88 7.97 -5.15
C ILE A 251 -7.06 7.73 -4.22
N ARG A 252 -6.91 7.97 -2.90
CA ARG A 252 -8.04 7.87 -1.95
C ARG A 252 -9.15 8.87 -2.28
N VAL A 253 -8.80 10.11 -2.59
CA VAL A 253 -9.77 11.17 -2.91
C VAL A 253 -10.49 10.89 -4.22
N PHE A 254 -9.81 10.40 -5.26
CA PHE A 254 -10.39 10.25 -6.59
C PHE A 254 -10.98 8.86 -6.86
N MET A 255 -10.41 7.81 -6.26
CA MET A 255 -10.75 6.41 -6.54
C MET A 255 -11.35 5.69 -5.33
N GLY A 256 -11.38 6.31 -4.15
CA GLY A 256 -11.89 5.67 -2.92
C GLY A 256 -11.02 4.53 -2.39
N LEU A 257 -9.80 4.35 -2.91
CA LEU A 257 -8.88 3.28 -2.50
C LEU A 257 -8.02 3.71 -1.30
N GLY A 258 -7.87 2.80 -0.34
CA GLY A 258 -7.39 3.10 1.00
C GLY A 258 -5.92 2.82 1.27
N PHE A 259 -4.99 3.46 0.56
CA PHE A 259 -3.54 3.29 0.76
C PHE A 259 -2.98 3.97 2.03
N LEU A 260 -3.65 3.82 3.18
CA LEU A 260 -3.22 4.46 4.43
C LEU A 260 -1.90 3.89 4.94
N ASP A 261 -1.71 2.57 4.84
CA ASP A 261 -0.49 1.92 5.29
C ASP A 261 0.74 2.48 4.56
N TYR A 262 0.65 2.63 3.23
CA TYR A 262 1.71 3.22 2.41
C TYR A 262 2.01 4.65 2.84
N GLN A 263 0.98 5.46 3.11
CA GLN A 263 1.16 6.83 3.59
C GLN A 263 1.90 6.86 4.93
N VAL A 264 1.51 6.00 5.88
CA VAL A 264 2.16 5.90 7.20
C VAL A 264 3.61 5.44 7.06
N ILE A 265 3.87 4.41 6.24
CA ILE A 265 5.22 3.92 5.94
C ILE A 265 6.06 5.05 5.35
N CYS A 266 5.57 5.75 4.32
CA CYS A 266 6.31 6.84 3.69
C CYS A 266 6.60 7.98 4.67
N LEU A 267 5.62 8.39 5.49
CA LEU A 267 5.80 9.41 6.54
C LEU A 267 6.83 8.98 7.59
N ALA A 268 6.84 7.71 7.98
CA ALA A 268 7.80 7.16 8.95
C ALA A 268 9.23 7.14 8.40
N LEU A 269 9.39 7.04 7.08
CA LEU A 269 10.69 6.99 6.41
C LEU A 269 11.25 8.37 6.03
N VAL A 270 10.47 9.45 6.19
CA VAL A 270 10.93 10.82 5.96
C VAL A 270 12.04 11.16 6.96
N ASP A 271 13.13 11.75 6.47
CA ASP A 271 14.17 12.30 7.33
C ASP A 271 13.70 13.65 7.92
N TRP A 272 12.96 13.56 9.02
CA TRP A 272 12.41 14.72 9.71
C TRP A 272 13.49 15.65 10.27
N LYS A 273 14.70 15.14 10.54
CA LYS A 273 15.84 15.98 10.98
C LYS A 273 16.34 16.84 9.82
N TYR A 274 16.44 16.27 8.62
CA TYR A 274 16.75 17.03 7.41
C TYR A 274 15.70 18.11 7.15
N VAL A 275 14.40 17.75 7.19
CA VAL A 275 13.29 18.69 7.00
C VAL A 275 13.34 19.84 8.01
N SER A 276 13.44 19.54 9.31
CA SER A 276 13.46 20.56 10.36
C SER A 276 14.64 21.52 10.22
N THR A 277 15.81 20.99 9.86
CA THR A 277 17.01 21.81 9.61
C THR A 277 16.79 22.77 8.45
N LYS A 278 16.22 22.30 7.33
CA LYS A 278 15.95 23.15 6.15
C LYS A 278 14.89 24.21 6.42
N LEU A 279 13.81 23.87 7.12
CA LEU A 279 12.79 24.84 7.53
C LEU A 279 13.38 25.92 8.43
N SER A 280 14.21 25.54 9.39
CA SER A 280 14.88 26.49 10.30
C SER A 280 15.75 27.49 9.53
N LEU A 281 16.55 27.00 8.57
CA LEU A 281 17.37 27.86 7.72
C LEU A 281 16.53 28.80 6.84
N PHE A 282 15.41 28.31 6.31
CA PHE A 282 14.48 29.13 5.52
C PHE A 282 13.89 30.28 6.35
N PHE A 283 13.47 30.03 7.59
CA PHE A 283 12.96 31.09 8.48
C PHE A 283 14.03 32.12 8.86
N ILE A 284 15.28 31.69 9.08
CA ILE A 284 16.40 32.61 9.31
C ILE A 284 16.63 33.51 8.08
N TRP A 285 16.61 32.93 6.88
CA TRP A 285 16.76 33.67 5.63
C TRP A 285 15.62 34.66 5.39
N MET A 286 14.36 34.29 5.69
CA MET A 286 13.24 35.22 5.56
C MET A 286 13.37 36.43 6.50
N LYS A 287 13.80 36.21 7.75
CA LYS A 287 14.00 37.28 8.73
C LYS A 287 15.08 38.27 8.32
N SER A 288 16.15 37.82 7.65
CA SER A 288 17.23 38.71 7.20
C SER A 288 16.87 39.57 5.98
N LYS A 289 15.75 39.28 5.30
CA LYS A 289 15.22 40.09 4.19
C LYS A 289 14.23 41.17 4.62
N THR A 290 13.71 41.06 5.84
CA THR A 290 12.71 42.00 6.39
C THR A 290 13.31 43.10 7.27
N THR A 291 14.63 43.06 7.51
CA THR A 291 15.40 44.05 8.27
C THR A 291 16.30 44.85 7.35
#